data_AF-A0A820LI42-F1
#
_entry.id   AF-A0A820LI42-F1
#
_cell.length_a   1.000
_cell.length_b   1.000
_cell.length_c   1.000
_cell.angle_alpha   90.00
_cell.angle_beta   90.00
_cell.angle_gamma   90.00
#
_symmetry.space_group_name_H-M   'P 1'
#
loop_
_entity.id
_entity.type
_entity.pdbx_description
1 polymer ?
#
loop_
_entity_poly.entity_id
_entity_poly.type
_entity_poly.pdbx_seq_one_letter_code
_entity_poly.pdbx_strand_id
1 'polypeptide(L)'
;MWSERDQTFKYEQPQSYKFGFNIDQVNEMNIETTTDAGVIPPHDDLQQQNLTPDQLQELFSRVSSELVAESTDDQEFFKREATIKVPKTSKIIQTPFPPPPSDRQEDFDIHIEHLKQLAKKEASSLVIERHSPNENDVDHVLSTITLTFNQSMISVSSLDEQMRAEDLGISLTPNVEGRWKWIGTQTVQFEAKHRLPYSTKYTLRVNKEHCVSVNRGKSI
;
A
#
# COMPACT_ATOMS: atom_id res chain seq x y z
N MET A 1 37.56 56.09 -3.25
CA MET A 1 36.19 56.64 -3.28
C MET A 1 35.47 55.96 -4.42
N TRP A 2 34.57 55.05 -4.12
CA TRP A 2 33.28 54.76 -4.77
C TRP A 2 32.73 53.56 -3.99
N SER A 3 31.48 53.73 -3.56
CA SER A 3 30.79 52.96 -2.54
C SER A 3 29.76 52.09 -3.24
N GLU A 4 29.74 50.80 -2.96
CA GLU A 4 28.64 49.91 -3.32
C GLU A 4 28.18 49.28 -2.02
N ARG A 5 27.05 49.76 -1.51
CA ARG A 5 26.44 49.26 -0.30
C ARG A 5 25.71 47.99 -0.66
N ASP A 6 26.22 46.87 -0.15
CA ASP A 6 25.53 45.60 -0.09
C ASP A 6 24.16 45.79 0.56
N GLN A 7 23.14 45.50 -0.23
CA GLN A 7 21.78 45.31 0.20
C GLN A 7 21.50 43.85 -0.10
N THR A 8 21.30 42.99 0.91
CA THR A 8 20.34 41.86 0.81
C THR A 8 20.24 41.01 2.09
N PHE A 9 19.01 41.03 2.62
CA PHE A 9 18.23 40.00 3.31
C PHE A 9 18.83 39.20 4.48
N LYS A 10 18.28 39.49 5.68
CA LYS A 10 18.41 38.66 6.88
C LYS A 10 17.63 37.35 6.67
N TYR A 11 18.29 36.23 6.96
CA TYR A 11 17.69 34.90 7.02
C TYR A 11 16.77 34.80 8.26
N GLU A 12 15.46 34.66 8.07
CA GLU A 12 14.55 34.20 9.12
C GLU A 12 14.52 32.67 9.13
N GLN A 13 14.67 32.09 10.32
CA GLN A 13 14.65 30.65 10.56
C GLN A 13 13.22 30.10 10.33
N PRO A 14 13.05 28.92 9.69
CA PRO A 14 11.73 28.34 9.50
C PRO A 14 11.15 27.85 10.83
N GLN A 15 10.07 28.49 11.29
CA GLN A 15 9.31 28.02 12.45
C GLN A 15 8.55 26.74 12.11
N SER A 16 8.72 25.73 12.95
CA SER A 16 8.12 24.41 12.79
C SER A 16 6.66 24.43 13.24
N TYR A 17 5.71 24.44 12.30
CA TYR A 17 4.29 24.32 12.60
C TYR A 17 3.88 22.84 12.57
N LYS A 18 3.55 22.29 13.75
CA LYS A 18 2.86 21.00 13.85
C LYS A 18 1.37 21.25 13.76
N PHE A 19 0.79 20.80 12.66
CA PHE A 19 -0.65 20.79 12.48
C PHE A 19 -1.16 19.36 12.74
N GLY A 20 -2.00 19.21 13.75
CA GLY A 20 -2.69 17.97 14.07
C GLY A 20 -4.19 18.23 14.17
N PHE A 21 -4.98 17.48 13.43
CA PHE A 21 -6.43 17.44 13.59
C PHE A 21 -6.76 16.40 14.67
N ASN A 22 -7.30 16.86 15.79
CA ASN A 22 -7.85 16.01 16.84
C ASN A 22 -9.38 16.12 16.73
N ILE A 23 -10.01 15.13 16.11
CA ILE A 23 -11.47 14.98 16.06
C ILE A 23 -11.75 13.71 16.88
N ASP A 24 -11.63 13.86 18.20
CA ASP A 24 -12.25 12.95 19.14
C ASP A 24 -13.38 13.72 19.82
N GLN A 25 -14.59 13.19 19.66
CA GLN A 25 -15.81 13.47 20.43
C GLN A 25 -16.61 14.73 20.07
N VAL A 26 -17.54 14.52 19.14
CA VAL A 26 -18.84 15.20 19.11
C VAL A 26 -19.65 14.73 20.33
N ASN A 27 -20.42 15.67 20.91
CA ASN A 27 -21.41 15.55 21.98
C ASN A 27 -20.91 15.74 23.43
N GLU A 28 -20.60 17.00 23.78
CA GLU A 28 -20.84 17.51 25.13
C GLU A 28 -22.33 17.87 25.27
N MET A 29 -23.13 16.93 25.80
CA MET A 29 -24.28 17.30 26.60
C MET A 29 -23.80 17.49 28.03
N ASN A 30 -23.76 18.73 28.51
CA ASN A 30 -23.92 18.99 29.93
C ASN A 30 -24.56 20.37 30.14
N ILE A 31 -25.80 20.36 30.60
CA ILE A 31 -26.45 21.53 31.17
C ILE A 31 -26.66 21.20 32.65
N GLU A 32 -25.74 21.65 33.49
CA GLU A 32 -25.90 21.69 34.94
C GLU A 32 -25.71 23.16 35.37
N THR A 33 -26.85 23.84 35.60
CA THR A 33 -27.40 24.26 36.90
C THR A 33 -26.75 25.52 37.50
N THR A 34 -27.45 26.64 37.38
CA THR A 34 -27.38 27.74 38.34
C THR A 34 -28.80 28.15 38.71
N THR A 35 -29.13 27.76 39.94
CA THR A 35 -30.07 28.31 40.91
C THR A 35 -30.75 29.63 40.55
N ASP A 36 -32.04 29.57 40.25
CA ASP A 36 -33.02 30.52 40.82
C ASP A 36 -34.20 29.71 41.38
N ALA A 37 -34.71 30.15 42.52
CA ALA A 37 -35.39 29.34 43.52
C ALA A 37 -36.76 28.78 43.07
N GLY A 38 -36.95 27.47 43.22
CA GLY A 38 -38.25 26.81 43.11
C GLY A 38 -38.21 25.44 43.77
N VAL A 39 -38.75 25.35 44.98
CA VAL A 39 -38.83 24.13 45.80
C VAL A 39 -39.65 23.04 45.10
N ILE A 40 -39.08 21.85 44.92
CA ILE A 40 -39.83 20.63 44.54
C ILE A 40 -39.58 19.59 45.64
N PRO A 41 -40.63 19.06 46.31
CA PRO A 41 -40.50 18.09 47.39
C PRO A 41 -40.07 16.70 46.88
N PRO A 42 -39.44 15.86 47.72
CA PRO A 42 -39.01 14.53 47.32
C PRO A 42 -40.21 13.60 47.15
N HIS A 43 -40.42 13.06 45.96
CA HIS A 43 -41.42 12.01 45.74
C HIS A 43 -40.75 10.64 45.86
N ASP A 44 -41.22 9.90 46.86
CA ASP A 44 -40.95 8.51 47.20
C ASP A 44 -40.95 7.57 45.97
N ASP A 45 -40.12 6.53 46.07
CA ASP A 45 -39.96 5.38 45.17
C ASP A 45 -41.23 5.03 44.37
N LEU A 46 -41.24 5.38 43.07
CA LEU A 46 -42.22 4.88 42.12
C LEU A 46 -41.94 3.41 41.81
N GLN A 47 -42.49 2.52 42.64
CA GLN A 47 -42.59 1.10 42.35
C GLN A 47 -43.36 0.92 41.03
N GLN A 48 -42.67 0.64 39.93
CA GLN A 48 -43.28 0.25 38.66
C GLN A 48 -43.99 -1.11 38.84
N GLN A 49 -45.30 -1.08 39.06
CA GLN A 49 -46.11 -2.29 39.06
C GLN A 49 -46.59 -2.60 37.65
N ASN A 50 -46.45 -3.86 37.23
CA ASN A 50 -47.01 -4.33 35.96
C ASN A 50 -48.54 -4.22 36.00
N LEU A 51 -49.12 -3.64 34.94
CA LEU A 51 -50.57 -3.51 34.81
C LEU A 51 -51.23 -4.89 34.72
N THR A 52 -52.35 -5.06 35.42
CA THR A 52 -53.17 -6.27 35.29
C THR A 52 -53.90 -6.27 33.94
N PRO A 53 -54.28 -7.45 33.40
CA PRO A 53 -54.99 -7.53 32.13
C PRO A 53 -56.27 -6.67 32.08
N ASP A 54 -56.99 -6.59 33.20
CA ASP A 54 -58.22 -5.80 33.32
C ASP A 54 -57.92 -4.29 33.23
N GLN A 55 -56.86 -3.82 33.89
CA GLN A 55 -56.43 -2.41 33.80
C GLN A 55 -55.94 -2.06 32.40
N LEU A 56 -55.25 -2.99 31.71
CA LEU A 56 -54.88 -2.82 30.32
C LEU A 56 -56.12 -2.71 29.41
N GLN A 57 -57.14 -3.52 29.64
CA GLN A 57 -58.37 -3.50 28.86
C GLN A 57 -59.16 -2.21 29.07
N GLU A 58 -59.18 -1.67 30.30
CA GLU A 58 -59.80 -0.39 30.63
C GLU A 58 -59.09 0.78 29.92
N LEU A 59 -57.76 0.79 29.94
CA LEU A 59 -56.95 1.75 29.20
C LEU A 59 -57.16 1.64 27.68
N PHE A 60 -57.20 0.42 27.15
CA PHE A 60 -57.45 0.20 25.73
C PHE A 60 -58.84 0.71 25.32
N SER A 61 -59.85 0.43 26.15
CA SER A 61 -61.24 0.86 25.92
C SER A 61 -61.35 2.38 25.92
N ARG A 62 -60.68 3.06 26.88
CA ARG A 62 -60.58 4.52 26.93
C ARG A 62 -60.02 5.10 25.62
N VAL A 63 -58.87 4.59 25.17
CA VAL A 63 -58.20 5.11 23.96
C VAL A 63 -58.98 4.76 22.70
N SER A 64 -59.55 3.55 22.61
CA SER A 64 -60.30 3.10 21.43
C SER A 64 -61.60 3.88 21.19
N SER A 65 -62.23 4.42 22.24
CA SER A 65 -63.47 5.19 22.12
C SER A 65 -63.31 6.54 21.39
N GLU A 66 -62.07 7.04 21.30
CA GLU A 66 -61.72 8.26 20.57
C GLU A 66 -61.31 7.98 19.11
N LEU A 67 -61.13 6.71 18.73
CA LEU A 67 -60.72 6.31 17.39
C LEU A 67 -61.95 6.16 16.49
N VAL A 68 -62.00 6.92 15.39
CA VAL A 68 -63.02 6.78 14.35
C VAL A 68 -62.46 5.85 13.27
N ALA A 69 -63.05 4.66 13.15
CA ALA A 69 -62.69 3.73 12.08
C ALA A 69 -63.30 4.21 10.75
N GLU A 70 -62.44 4.52 9.79
CA GLU A 70 -62.84 4.86 8.42
C GLU A 70 -62.75 3.62 7.52
N SER A 71 -63.46 3.61 6.38
CA SER A 71 -63.48 2.46 5.46
C SER A 71 -62.12 2.15 4.81
N THR A 72 -61.13 3.02 4.99
CA THR A 72 -59.76 2.86 4.50
C THR A 72 -58.79 2.36 5.56
N ASP A 73 -59.23 2.11 6.79
CA ASP A 73 -58.34 1.69 7.89
C ASP A 73 -57.88 0.22 7.72
N ASP A 74 -58.76 -0.61 7.16
CA ASP A 74 -58.42 -1.97 6.72
C ASP A 74 -57.84 -1.96 5.30
N GLN A 75 -56.57 -1.58 5.14
CA GLN A 75 -55.85 -1.75 3.87
C GLN A 75 -55.04 -3.04 3.86
N GLU A 76 -55.14 -3.77 2.75
CA GLU A 76 -54.16 -4.82 2.46
C GLU A 76 -52.79 -4.15 2.29
N PHE A 77 -51.83 -4.54 3.13
CA PHE A 77 -50.51 -3.90 3.17
C PHE A 77 -49.91 -3.86 1.77
N PHE A 78 -49.53 -2.68 1.29
CA PHE A 78 -48.86 -2.52 -0.01
C PHE A 78 -47.49 -3.22 0.04
N LYS A 79 -47.49 -4.50 -0.32
CA LYS A 79 -46.27 -5.30 -0.44
C LYS A 79 -45.60 -4.92 -1.75
N ARG A 80 -44.30 -4.66 -1.70
CA ARG A 80 -43.50 -4.48 -2.91
C ARG A 80 -43.54 -5.77 -3.71
N GLU A 81 -43.54 -5.66 -5.04
CA GLU A 81 -43.32 -6.80 -5.90
C GLU A 81 -42.02 -7.53 -5.51
N ALA A 82 -42.02 -8.85 -5.61
CA ALA A 82 -40.89 -9.65 -5.16
C ALA A 82 -39.60 -9.24 -5.89
N THR A 83 -38.51 -9.10 -5.12
CA THR A 83 -37.18 -8.76 -5.66
C THR A 83 -36.78 -9.75 -6.75
N ILE A 84 -36.23 -9.22 -7.85
CA ILE A 84 -35.64 -10.03 -8.93
C ILE A 84 -34.56 -10.93 -8.32
N LYS A 85 -34.66 -12.25 -8.56
CA LYS A 85 -33.67 -13.19 -8.06
C LYS A 85 -32.28 -12.83 -8.60
N VAL A 86 -31.26 -12.92 -7.74
CA VAL A 86 -29.88 -12.65 -8.13
C VAL A 86 -29.49 -13.50 -9.36
N PRO A 87 -28.80 -12.91 -10.36
CA PRO A 87 -28.38 -13.67 -11.53
C PRO A 87 -27.42 -14.77 -11.09
N LYS A 88 -27.74 -16.03 -11.43
CA LYS A 88 -26.82 -17.15 -11.23
C LYS A 88 -25.82 -17.18 -12.38
N THR A 89 -24.65 -16.58 -12.19
CA THR A 89 -23.71 -16.32 -13.29
C THR A 89 -22.73 -17.47 -13.59
N SER A 90 -22.82 -18.61 -12.92
CA SER A 90 -21.75 -19.63 -13.00
C SER A 90 -22.24 -20.98 -13.52
N LYS A 91 -21.63 -21.44 -14.62
CA LYS A 91 -21.61 -22.86 -15.00
C LYS A 91 -20.45 -23.52 -14.27
N ILE A 92 -20.73 -24.55 -13.46
CA ILE A 92 -19.69 -25.36 -12.82
C ILE A 92 -19.20 -26.35 -13.88
N ILE A 93 -17.98 -26.14 -14.40
CA ILE A 93 -17.34 -27.08 -15.33
C ILE A 93 -16.55 -28.08 -14.49
N GLN A 94 -17.03 -29.33 -14.44
CA GLN A 94 -16.30 -30.41 -13.78
C GLN A 94 -15.33 -31.04 -14.79
N THR A 95 -14.09 -30.59 -14.76
CA THR A 95 -12.98 -31.24 -15.48
C THR A 95 -12.26 -32.22 -14.54
N PRO A 96 -11.94 -33.45 -14.99
CA PRO A 96 -11.15 -34.38 -14.19
C PRO A 96 -9.73 -33.84 -13.99
N PHE A 97 -9.14 -34.13 -12.83
CA PHE A 97 -7.72 -33.94 -12.59
C PHE A 97 -7.03 -35.32 -12.50
N PRO A 98 -5.92 -35.54 -13.23
CA PRO A 98 -5.26 -34.62 -14.16
C PRO A 98 -6.07 -34.41 -15.47
N PRO A 99 -5.84 -33.31 -16.21
CA PRO A 99 -6.51 -33.09 -17.49
C PRO A 99 -6.28 -34.27 -18.45
N PRO A 100 -7.30 -34.69 -19.21
CA PRO A 100 -7.17 -35.79 -20.18
C PRO A 100 -6.09 -35.43 -21.23
N PRO A 101 -5.39 -36.41 -21.81
CA PRO A 101 -4.24 -36.16 -22.68
C PRO A 101 -4.57 -35.27 -23.90
N SER A 102 -5.83 -35.27 -24.37
CA SER A 102 -6.27 -34.37 -25.45
C SER A 102 -6.40 -32.90 -25.05
N ASP A 103 -6.65 -32.61 -23.76
CA ASP A 103 -6.72 -31.24 -23.20
C ASP A 103 -5.43 -30.85 -22.47
N ARG A 104 -4.55 -31.82 -22.26
CA ARG A 104 -3.18 -31.56 -21.84
C ARG A 104 -2.52 -30.85 -23.01
N GLN A 105 -2.24 -29.57 -22.85
CA GLN A 105 -1.27 -28.91 -23.72
C GLN A 105 0.00 -29.76 -23.66
N GLU A 106 0.36 -30.43 -24.76
CA GLU A 106 1.45 -31.42 -24.74
C GLU A 106 2.82 -30.80 -24.39
N ASP A 107 2.92 -29.47 -24.38
CA ASP A 107 4.12 -28.74 -24.03
C ASP A 107 4.09 -28.21 -22.57
N PHE A 108 4.24 -29.10 -21.60
CA PHE A 108 5.15 -28.79 -20.48
C PHE A 108 6.58 -29.25 -20.77
N ASP A 109 6.84 -29.66 -22.02
CA ASP A 109 8.19 -29.72 -22.54
C ASP A 109 8.75 -28.30 -22.49
N ILE A 110 9.83 -28.15 -21.73
CA ILE A 110 10.56 -26.90 -21.62
C ILE A 110 10.78 -26.40 -23.06
N HIS A 111 10.11 -25.33 -23.47
CA HIS A 111 10.16 -24.88 -24.86
C HIS A 111 11.63 -24.69 -25.24
N ILE A 112 12.17 -25.64 -26.02
CA ILE A 112 13.61 -25.73 -26.28
C ILE A 112 14.10 -24.44 -26.94
N GLU A 113 13.26 -23.80 -27.75
CA GLU A 113 13.54 -22.50 -28.35
C GLU A 113 13.63 -21.36 -27.32
N HIS A 114 12.80 -21.37 -26.27
CA HIS A 114 12.90 -20.42 -25.18
C HIS A 114 14.19 -20.63 -24.38
N LEU A 115 14.58 -21.87 -24.08
CA LEU A 115 15.87 -22.16 -23.44
C LEU A 115 17.05 -21.72 -24.30
N LYS A 116 17.01 -21.99 -25.61
CA LYS A 116 18.03 -21.51 -26.56
C LYS A 116 18.09 -19.99 -26.59
N GLN A 117 16.96 -19.30 -26.52
CA GLN A 117 16.90 -17.84 -26.47
C GLN A 117 17.53 -17.31 -25.17
N LEU A 118 17.24 -17.91 -24.02
CA LEU A 118 17.88 -17.56 -22.74
C LEU A 118 19.39 -17.81 -22.78
N ALA A 119 19.82 -18.98 -23.26
CA ALA A 119 21.25 -19.29 -23.43
C ALA A 119 21.95 -18.31 -24.40
N LYS A 120 21.29 -17.93 -25.49
CA LYS A 120 21.80 -16.92 -26.43
C LYS A 120 21.90 -15.54 -25.78
N LYS A 121 20.95 -15.16 -24.92
CA LYS A 121 21.00 -13.92 -24.15
C LYS A 121 22.22 -13.94 -23.20
N GLU A 122 22.48 -15.04 -22.52
CA GLU A 122 23.65 -15.18 -21.64
C GLU A 122 24.99 -15.25 -22.38
N ALA A 123 25.01 -15.77 -23.61
CA ALA A 123 26.20 -15.85 -24.47
C ALA A 123 26.52 -14.54 -25.21
N SER A 124 25.63 -13.55 -25.14
CA SER A 124 25.86 -12.22 -25.72
C SER A 124 26.88 -11.42 -24.90
N SER A 125 27.34 -10.29 -25.42
CA SER A 125 28.23 -9.41 -24.66
C SER A 125 27.55 -8.88 -23.41
N LEU A 126 28.28 -8.82 -22.29
CA LEU A 126 27.78 -8.24 -21.04
C LEU A 126 27.34 -6.78 -21.23
N VAL A 127 26.07 -6.51 -20.93
CA VAL A 127 25.44 -5.19 -21.05
C VAL A 127 24.57 -4.93 -19.81
N ILE A 128 24.45 -3.65 -19.43
CA ILE A 128 23.54 -3.19 -18.38
C ILE A 128 22.17 -2.99 -19.03
N GLU A 129 21.16 -3.80 -18.66
CA GLU A 129 19.81 -3.70 -19.20
C GLU A 129 19.01 -2.59 -18.54
N ARG A 130 19.19 -2.41 -17.23
CA ARG A 130 18.42 -1.45 -16.45
C ARG A 130 19.30 -0.85 -15.37
N HIS A 131 19.09 0.43 -15.13
CA HIS A 131 19.67 1.14 -14.00
C HIS A 131 18.59 2.01 -13.34
N SER A 132 18.77 2.24 -12.05
CA SER A 132 17.96 3.17 -11.26
C SER A 132 18.90 4.01 -10.40
N PRO A 133 18.79 5.34 -10.38
CA PRO A 133 17.85 6.17 -11.16
C PRO A 133 18.10 6.08 -12.68
N ASN A 134 17.04 6.17 -13.48
CA ASN A 134 17.11 6.20 -14.95
C ASN A 134 17.17 7.65 -15.51
N GLU A 135 16.89 8.62 -14.67
CA GLU A 135 16.92 10.04 -14.97
C GLU A 135 18.33 10.61 -14.73
N ASN A 136 18.73 11.57 -15.56
CA ASN A 136 20.00 12.27 -15.36
C ASN A 136 19.92 13.31 -14.24
N ASP A 137 18.73 13.86 -14.00
CA ASP A 137 18.45 14.80 -12.92
C ASP A 137 17.40 14.19 -12.01
N VAL A 138 17.64 14.21 -10.70
CA VAL A 138 16.83 13.49 -9.74
C VAL A 138 16.39 14.44 -8.63
N ASP A 139 15.09 14.75 -8.65
CA ASP A 139 14.48 15.75 -7.77
C ASP A 139 13.99 15.17 -6.43
N HIS A 140 14.28 13.90 -6.14
CA HIS A 140 13.86 13.21 -4.91
C HIS A 140 15.04 12.69 -4.10
N VAL A 141 14.78 12.37 -2.82
CA VAL A 141 15.81 11.80 -1.94
C VAL A 141 16.22 10.42 -2.46
N LEU A 142 17.51 10.24 -2.72
CA LEU A 142 18.08 8.95 -3.09
C LEU A 142 18.95 8.39 -1.97
N SER A 143 18.75 7.11 -1.64
CA SER A 143 19.62 6.34 -0.76
C SER A 143 20.16 5.07 -1.43
N THR A 144 19.64 4.71 -2.61
CA THR A 144 20.00 3.47 -3.30
C THR A 144 20.23 3.69 -4.78
N ILE A 145 21.21 2.99 -5.33
CA ILE A 145 21.48 2.93 -6.78
C ILE A 145 21.47 1.47 -7.20
N THR A 146 20.77 1.14 -8.28
CA THR A 146 20.61 -0.26 -8.72
C THR A 146 21.05 -0.42 -10.17
N LEU A 147 21.77 -1.50 -10.45
CA LEU A 147 22.18 -1.92 -11.79
C LEU A 147 21.77 -3.36 -12.06
N THR A 148 21.07 -3.60 -13.17
CA THR A 148 20.69 -4.93 -13.65
C THR A 148 21.44 -5.24 -14.95
N PHE A 149 22.14 -6.38 -14.96
CA PHE A 149 22.86 -6.91 -16.10
C PHE A 149 21.99 -7.89 -16.92
N ASN A 150 22.35 -8.12 -18.18
CA ASN A 150 21.67 -9.07 -19.07
C ASN A 150 21.90 -10.55 -18.72
N GLN A 151 22.88 -10.85 -17.86
CA GLN A 151 23.29 -12.21 -17.50
C GLN A 151 23.70 -12.30 -16.03
N SER A 152 23.73 -13.52 -15.49
CA SER A 152 24.06 -13.77 -14.09
C SER A 152 25.54 -13.50 -13.80
N MET A 153 25.80 -12.60 -12.85
CA MET A 153 27.13 -12.12 -12.45
C MET A 153 27.66 -12.81 -11.19
N ILE A 154 26.77 -13.38 -10.39
CA ILE A 154 27.09 -14.14 -9.18
C ILE A 154 26.26 -15.42 -9.13
N SER A 155 26.76 -16.46 -8.45
CA SER A 155 25.98 -17.68 -8.20
C SER A 155 24.86 -17.40 -7.20
N VAL A 156 23.76 -18.16 -7.30
CA VAL A 156 22.61 -18.03 -6.38
C VAL A 156 23.03 -18.24 -4.91
N SER A 157 24.05 -19.07 -4.66
CA SER A 157 24.56 -19.36 -3.31
C SER A 157 25.20 -18.17 -2.60
N SER A 158 25.63 -17.14 -3.32
CA SER A 158 26.44 -16.03 -2.79
C SER A 158 25.65 -14.72 -2.72
N LEU A 159 24.31 -14.80 -2.73
CA LEU A 159 23.43 -13.64 -2.72
C LEU A 159 23.50 -12.83 -1.41
N ASP A 160 23.79 -13.50 -0.29
CA ASP A 160 23.79 -12.88 1.04
C ASP A 160 25.12 -12.19 1.41
N GLU A 161 26.13 -12.26 0.55
CA GLU A 161 27.45 -11.70 0.84
C GLU A 161 27.52 -10.21 0.49
N GLN A 162 27.80 -9.36 1.49
CA GLN A 162 28.19 -7.97 1.25
C GLN A 162 29.52 -7.94 0.48
N MET A 163 29.51 -7.36 -0.71
CA MET A 163 30.68 -7.28 -1.58
C MET A 163 31.32 -5.90 -1.52
N ARG A 164 32.62 -5.84 -1.76
CA ARG A 164 33.30 -4.56 -1.93
C ARG A 164 33.11 -4.06 -3.36
N ALA A 165 33.15 -2.74 -3.53
CA ALA A 165 33.03 -2.11 -4.85
C ALA A 165 34.15 -2.57 -5.80
N GLU A 166 35.34 -2.79 -5.24
CA GLU A 166 36.53 -3.28 -5.96
C GLU A 166 36.29 -4.67 -6.59
N ASP A 167 35.64 -5.58 -5.84
CA ASP A 167 35.37 -6.95 -6.29
C ASP A 167 34.34 -6.98 -7.44
N LEU A 168 33.44 -5.99 -7.46
CA LEU A 168 32.41 -5.86 -8.49
C LEU A 168 32.92 -5.19 -9.77
N GLY A 169 34.10 -4.55 -9.74
CA GLY A 169 34.57 -3.72 -10.85
C GLY A 169 33.74 -2.44 -11.04
N ILE A 170 32.99 -2.01 -10.03
CA ILE A 170 32.09 -0.85 -10.09
C ILE A 170 32.65 0.26 -9.20
N SER A 171 32.73 1.48 -9.73
CA SER A 171 33.20 2.64 -8.98
C SER A 171 32.19 3.79 -9.04
N LEU A 172 31.91 4.39 -7.89
CA LEU A 172 31.02 5.53 -7.73
C LEU A 172 31.85 6.77 -7.36
N THR A 173 31.70 7.85 -8.13
CA THR A 173 32.38 9.13 -7.89
C THR A 173 31.35 10.25 -7.76
N PRO A 174 31.41 11.11 -6.73
CA PRO A 174 32.34 11.09 -5.58
C PRO A 174 32.14 9.86 -4.68
N ASN A 175 33.13 9.57 -3.82
CA ASN A 175 33.05 8.43 -2.91
C ASN A 175 31.95 8.66 -1.88
N VAL A 176 31.01 7.71 -1.79
CA VAL A 176 29.89 7.75 -0.85
C VAL A 176 30.01 6.58 0.11
N GLU A 177 29.87 6.85 1.41
CA GLU A 177 29.78 5.78 2.41
C GLU A 177 28.53 4.93 2.18
N GLY A 178 28.71 3.65 1.94
CA GLY A 178 27.63 2.70 1.74
C GLY A 178 28.14 1.27 1.57
N ARG A 179 27.22 0.38 1.21
CA ARG A 179 27.47 -1.05 1.02
C ARG A 179 26.88 -1.51 -0.30
N TRP A 180 27.59 -2.38 -0.99
CA TRP A 180 27.08 -3.07 -2.17
C TRP A 180 26.51 -4.43 -1.78
N LYS A 181 25.36 -4.77 -2.35
CA LYS A 181 24.73 -6.08 -2.18
C LYS A 181 24.13 -6.54 -3.50
N TRP A 182 24.15 -7.83 -3.75
CA TRP A 182 23.33 -8.43 -4.80
C TRP A 182 21.90 -8.58 -4.29
N ILE A 183 20.90 -8.17 -5.07
CA ILE A 183 19.47 -8.41 -4.79
C ILE A 183 18.90 -9.52 -5.69
N GLY A 184 19.74 -10.06 -6.57
CA GLY A 184 19.54 -11.26 -7.37
C GLY A 184 20.85 -11.59 -8.09
N THR A 185 20.91 -12.65 -8.88
CA THR A 185 22.15 -13.04 -9.58
C THR A 185 22.58 -12.05 -10.67
N GLN A 186 21.67 -11.19 -11.13
CA GLN A 186 21.88 -10.22 -12.21
C GLN A 186 21.81 -8.76 -11.75
N THR A 187 21.34 -8.49 -10.52
CA THR A 187 21.06 -7.12 -10.08
C THR A 187 21.83 -6.79 -8.81
N VAL A 188 22.67 -5.77 -8.91
CA VAL A 188 23.46 -5.23 -7.80
C VAL A 188 22.87 -3.91 -7.35
N GLN A 189 22.85 -3.69 -6.04
CA GLN A 189 22.34 -2.49 -5.41
C GLN A 189 23.40 -1.90 -4.47
N PHE A 190 23.66 -0.61 -4.61
CA PHE A 190 24.35 0.20 -3.63
C PHE A 190 23.34 0.75 -2.64
N GLU A 191 23.61 0.59 -1.35
CA GLU A 191 22.84 1.17 -0.26
C GLU A 191 23.74 2.15 0.48
N ALA A 192 23.46 3.44 0.32
CA ALA A 192 24.20 4.49 1.01
C ALA A 192 23.84 4.48 2.50
N LYS A 193 24.84 4.71 3.36
CA LYS A 193 24.66 4.77 4.81
C LYS A 193 23.78 5.96 5.23
N HIS A 194 23.82 7.03 4.44
CA HIS A 194 22.98 8.21 4.58
C HIS A 194 22.42 8.58 3.20
N ARG A 195 21.39 9.42 3.17
CA ARG A 195 20.88 9.97 1.90
C ARG A 195 22.01 10.60 1.08
N LEU A 196 21.97 10.42 -0.23
CA LEU A 196 22.87 11.08 -1.15
C LEU A 196 22.62 12.60 -1.09
N PRO A 197 23.69 13.42 -0.93
CA PRO A 197 23.58 14.86 -1.05
C PRO A 197 22.91 15.30 -2.34
N TYR A 198 21.98 16.26 -2.22
CA TYR A 198 21.38 16.96 -3.35
C TYR A 198 22.42 17.77 -4.13
N SER A 199 22.06 18.18 -5.35
CA SER A 199 22.88 19.06 -6.19
C SER A 199 24.30 18.53 -6.43
N THR A 200 24.48 17.20 -6.41
CA THR A 200 25.78 16.54 -6.59
C THR A 200 25.70 15.60 -7.78
N LYS A 201 26.66 15.74 -8.71
CA LYS A 201 26.76 14.86 -9.86
C LYS A 201 27.51 13.59 -9.50
N TYR A 202 26.80 12.47 -9.54
CA TYR A 202 27.39 11.14 -9.37
C TYR A 202 27.71 10.52 -10.72
N THR A 203 28.88 9.90 -10.83
CA THR A 203 29.30 9.12 -12.00
C THR A 203 29.58 7.70 -11.55
N LEU A 204 28.85 6.75 -12.12
CA LEU A 204 29.05 5.32 -11.92
C LEU A 204 29.82 4.76 -13.12
N ARG A 205 30.97 4.13 -12.86
CA ARG A 205 31.77 3.47 -13.90
C ARG A 205 31.83 1.98 -13.62
N VAL A 206 31.57 1.20 -14.66
CA VAL A 206 31.61 -0.26 -14.64
C VAL A 206 32.78 -0.71 -15.51
N ASN A 207 33.76 -1.36 -14.90
CA ASN A 207 34.93 -1.89 -15.61
C ASN A 207 34.64 -3.29 -16.15
N LYS A 208 34.51 -3.37 -17.48
CA LYS A 208 34.18 -4.63 -18.18
C LYS A 208 35.17 -5.77 -17.93
N GLU A 209 36.45 -5.46 -17.65
CA GLU A 209 37.47 -6.50 -17.43
C GLU A 209 37.27 -7.21 -16.08
N HIS A 210 36.80 -6.47 -15.07
CA HIS A 210 36.56 -6.99 -13.73
C HIS A 210 35.12 -7.49 -13.54
N CYS A 211 34.17 -7.04 -14.37
CA CYS A 211 32.80 -7.55 -14.38
C CYS A 211 32.69 -8.83 -15.23
N VAL A 212 32.77 -9.99 -14.59
CA VAL A 212 32.67 -11.30 -15.25
C VAL A 212 31.36 -12.01 -14.85
N SER A 213 30.66 -12.56 -15.84
CA SER A 213 29.51 -13.43 -15.59
C SER A 213 29.95 -14.82 -15.16
N VAL A 214 29.22 -15.40 -14.20
CA VAL A 214 29.48 -16.76 -13.69
C VAL A 214 29.27 -17.83 -14.75
N ASN A 215 28.40 -17.58 -15.73
CA ASN A 215 28.06 -18.57 -16.76
C ASN A 215 28.97 -18.51 -17.99
N ARG A 216 30.10 -17.76 -17.97
CA ARG A 216 31.05 -17.73 -19.09
C ARG A 216 31.53 -19.16 -19.41
N GLY A 217 31.03 -19.72 -20.52
CA GLY A 217 31.55 -20.94 -21.12
C GLY A 217 30.93 -22.26 -20.63
N LYS A 218 29.85 -22.24 -19.84
CA LYS A 218 29.11 -23.47 -19.52
C LYS A 218 27.85 -23.56 -20.37
N SER A 219 28.05 -23.85 -21.65
CA SER A 219 26.96 -24.41 -22.47
C SER A 219 26.58 -25.74 -21.84
N ILE A 220 25.34 -25.86 -21.37
CA ILE A 220 24.73 -27.15 -21.06
C ILE A 220 24.35 -27.80 -22.39
#